data_AF-A0A7U3YPM8-F1
#
_entry.id   AF-A0A7U3YPM8-F1
#
_cell.length_a   1.000
_cell.length_b   1.000
_cell.length_c   1.000
_cell.angle_alpha   90.00
_cell.angle_beta   90.00
_cell.angle_gamma   90.00
#
_symmetry.space_group_name_H-M   'P 1'
#
loop_
_entity.id
_entity.type
_entity.pdbx_description
1 polymer ?
#
loop_
_entity_poly.entity_id
_entity_poly.type
_entity_poly.pdbx_seq_one_letter_code
_entity_poly.pdbx_strand_id
1 'polypeptide(L)'
;MKGICTVIWQGLASINLTIGLCVLLTLDLIWGYFCLVRHTALFVPLNDMGLTAWMRTYGSHNLEQTSWFFLLLVLLSVLTANTFVCTTNRMRQLLAVRRSGWPGLLKLAPHIMHYALIIILAGYLCSYLFTDVLTGSTLVPGTHLSLPGTRGQVELIAFEPEYYQGKRLAFLEDEVITARVRLLLDDGMTKREAILSCTRPVRFQGYSLHLRNFFPKSQGGMKMKTRVDLFVRKDPGVGLYLAGMVLFSLGLVLYFFDWMMIREARTS
;
A
#
# COMPACT_ATOMS: atom_id res chain seq x y z
N MET A 1 1.70 18.67 -35.35
CA MET A 1 1.78 17.65 -34.27
C MET A 1 3.17 17.48 -33.66
N LYS A 2 4.25 17.27 -34.44
CA LYS A 2 5.61 17.07 -33.88
C LYS A 2 6.07 18.22 -32.96
N GLY A 3 5.79 19.48 -33.31
CA GLY A 3 6.17 20.65 -32.50
C GLY A 3 5.46 20.78 -31.15
N ILE A 4 4.18 20.40 -31.07
CA ILE A 4 3.39 20.50 -29.82
C ILE A 4 3.87 19.45 -28.81
N CYS A 5 4.12 18.21 -29.26
CA CYS A 5 4.66 17.15 -28.42
C CYS A 5 6.03 17.52 -27.85
N THR A 6 6.90 18.16 -28.64
CA THR A 6 8.22 18.60 -28.15
C THR A 6 8.12 19.73 -27.13
N VAL A 7 7.20 20.68 -27.31
CA VAL A 7 6.99 21.78 -26.35
C VAL A 7 6.44 21.25 -25.02
N ILE A 8 5.43 20.36 -25.06
CA ILE A 8 4.88 19.73 -23.85
C ILE A 8 5.97 18.90 -23.13
N TRP A 9 6.77 18.14 -23.89
CA TRP A 9 7.86 17.34 -23.33
C TRP A 9 8.94 18.22 -22.66
N GLN A 10 9.32 19.34 -23.28
CA GLN A 10 10.29 20.27 -22.71
C GLN A 10 9.75 21.00 -21.48
N GLY A 11 8.46 21.39 -21.49
CA GLY A 11 7.80 21.98 -20.33
C GLY A 11 7.75 21.01 -19.15
N LEU A 12 7.36 19.76 -19.40
CA LEU A 12 7.35 18.69 -18.39
C LEU A 12 8.76 18.30 -17.92
N ALA A 13 9.81 18.55 -18.71
CA ALA A 13 11.20 18.30 -18.30
C ALA A 13 11.82 19.40 -17.42
N SER A 14 11.05 20.46 -17.10
CA SER A 14 11.57 21.62 -16.36
C SER A 14 11.76 21.32 -14.87
N ILE A 15 12.92 21.69 -14.33
CA ILE A 15 13.22 21.62 -12.89
C ILE A 15 12.37 22.63 -12.11
N ASN A 16 12.09 23.81 -12.70
CA ASN A 16 11.26 24.83 -12.06
C ASN A 16 9.83 24.33 -11.84
N LEU A 17 9.32 23.51 -12.76
CA LEU A 17 8.02 22.85 -12.60
C LEU A 17 8.05 21.90 -11.41
N THR A 18 9.10 21.08 -11.27
CA THR A 18 9.26 20.17 -10.12
C THR A 18 9.25 20.93 -8.79
N ILE A 19 10.02 22.03 -8.69
CA ILE A 19 10.07 22.85 -7.48
C ILE A 19 8.69 23.43 -7.17
N GLY A 20 8.01 24.01 -8.17
CA GLY A 20 6.66 24.54 -8.00
C GLY A 20 5.65 23.48 -7.55
N LEU A 21 5.70 22.28 -8.14
CA LEU A 21 4.86 21.15 -7.75
C LEU A 21 5.12 20.70 -6.31
N CYS A 22 6.38 20.61 -5.88
CA CYS A 22 6.73 20.25 -4.51
C CYS A 22 6.18 21.27 -3.49
N VAL A 23 6.27 22.57 -3.79
CA VAL A 23 5.70 23.62 -2.94
C VAL A 23 4.17 23.51 -2.90
N LEU A 24 3.52 23.38 -4.04
CA LEU A 24 2.06 23.23 -4.12
C LEU A 24 1.57 21.98 -3.39
N LEU A 25 2.25 20.84 -3.56
CA LEU A 25 1.95 19.61 -2.83
C LEU A 25 2.11 19.79 -1.32
N THR A 26 3.14 20.51 -0.88
CA THR A 26 3.35 20.77 0.55
C THR A 26 2.21 21.61 1.12
N LEU A 27 1.79 22.68 0.42
CA LEU A 27 0.68 23.52 0.84
C LEU A 27 -0.65 22.75 0.85
N ASP A 28 -0.89 21.93 -0.18
CA ASP A 28 -2.07 21.08 -0.28
C ASP A 28 -2.14 20.04 0.83
N LEU A 29 -1.01 19.41 1.20
CA LEU A 29 -0.94 18.48 2.32
C LEU A 29 -1.18 19.16 3.67
N ILE A 30 -0.67 20.38 3.87
CA ILE A 30 -0.94 21.17 5.07
C ILE A 30 -2.44 21.45 5.19
N TRP A 31 -3.07 21.91 4.11
CA TRP A 31 -4.50 22.15 4.07
C TRP A 31 -5.30 20.85 4.29
N GLY A 32 -4.91 19.77 3.62
CA GLY A 32 -5.51 18.45 3.75
C GLY A 32 -5.45 17.89 5.17
N TYR A 33 -4.35 18.13 5.90
CA TYR A 33 -4.25 17.77 7.31
C TYR A 33 -5.36 18.43 8.15
N PHE A 34 -5.61 19.73 7.98
CA PHE A 34 -6.67 20.42 8.69
C PHE A 34 -8.06 19.90 8.32
N CYS A 35 -8.31 19.62 7.04
CA CYS A 35 -9.57 19.03 6.58
C CYS A 35 -9.79 17.62 7.16
N LEU A 36 -8.74 16.80 7.18
CA LEU A 36 -8.80 15.41 7.65
C LEU A 36 -9.09 15.35 9.15
N VAL A 37 -8.43 16.18 9.96
CA VAL A 37 -8.66 16.25 11.41
C VAL A 37 -10.08 16.71 11.75
N ARG A 38 -10.62 17.68 11.00
CA ARG A 38 -11.97 18.23 11.26
C ARG A 38 -13.09 17.32 10.75
N HIS A 39 -12.86 16.56 9.69
CA HIS A 39 -13.87 15.75 9.01
C HIS A 39 -13.47 14.29 8.85
N THR A 40 -12.90 13.69 9.90
CA THR A 40 -12.43 12.29 9.89
C THR A 40 -13.48 11.30 9.39
N ALA A 41 -14.76 11.50 9.72
CA ALA A 41 -15.86 10.65 9.30
C ALA A 41 -16.00 10.53 7.77
N LEU A 42 -15.58 11.55 6.99
CA LEU A 42 -15.61 11.49 5.53
C LEU A 42 -14.48 10.63 4.95
N PHE A 43 -13.34 10.52 5.65
CA PHE A 43 -12.14 9.85 5.15
C PHE A 43 -11.95 8.43 5.70
N VAL A 44 -12.53 8.10 6.86
CA VAL A 44 -12.51 6.72 7.42
C VAL A 44 -12.95 5.65 6.41
N PRO A 45 -14.03 5.85 5.63
CA PRO A 45 -14.48 4.84 4.66
C PRO A 45 -13.46 4.52 3.57
N LEU A 46 -12.50 5.42 3.28
CA LEU A 46 -11.44 5.20 2.29
C LEU A 46 -10.52 4.02 2.64
N ASN A 47 -10.50 3.60 3.92
CA ASN A 47 -9.77 2.40 4.36
C ASN A 47 -10.51 1.09 4.03
N ASP A 48 -11.84 1.16 3.95
CA ASP A 48 -12.73 0.01 3.83
C ASP A 48 -13.33 -0.14 2.42
N MET A 49 -13.19 0.85 1.53
CA MET A 49 -13.69 0.80 0.15
C MET A 49 -12.69 1.38 -0.86
N GLY A 50 -12.83 1.00 -2.13
CA GLY A 50 -12.01 1.53 -3.22
C GLY A 50 -12.23 3.03 -3.47
N LEU A 51 -11.21 3.69 -4.03
CA LEU A 51 -11.20 5.14 -4.28
C LEU A 51 -12.36 5.58 -5.19
N THR A 52 -12.67 4.81 -6.24
CA THR A 52 -13.76 5.15 -7.16
C THR A 52 -15.13 5.08 -6.49
N ALA A 53 -15.35 4.08 -5.63
CA ALA A 53 -16.58 3.96 -4.86
C ALA A 53 -16.72 5.13 -3.89
N TRP A 54 -15.67 5.42 -3.12
CA TRP A 54 -15.63 6.55 -2.19
C TRP A 54 -15.85 7.90 -2.87
N MET A 55 -15.24 8.11 -4.04
CA MET A 55 -15.35 9.34 -4.81
C MET A 55 -16.80 9.62 -5.22
N ARG A 56 -17.55 8.58 -5.61
CA ARG A 56 -18.95 8.70 -6.03
C ARG A 56 -19.92 8.88 -4.85
N THR A 57 -19.58 8.37 -3.67
CA THR A 57 -20.48 8.38 -2.51
C THR A 57 -20.22 9.54 -1.55
N TYR A 58 -18.95 9.79 -1.21
CA TYR A 58 -18.57 10.83 -0.24
C TYR A 58 -17.95 12.04 -0.92
N GLY A 59 -17.05 11.82 -1.89
CA GLY A 59 -16.27 12.87 -2.55
C GLY A 59 -17.14 13.89 -3.30
N SER A 60 -18.00 13.42 -4.21
CA SER A 60 -18.84 14.30 -5.03
C SER A 60 -19.89 15.07 -4.23
N HIS A 61 -20.30 14.54 -3.07
CA HIS A 61 -21.30 15.18 -2.22
C HIS A 61 -20.71 16.23 -1.26
N ASN A 62 -19.41 16.16 -0.95
CA ASN A 62 -18.72 17.07 -0.02
C ASN A 62 -17.47 17.67 -0.69
N LEU A 63 -17.67 18.32 -1.84
CA LEU A 63 -16.56 18.85 -2.65
C LEU A 63 -15.75 19.92 -1.92
N GLU A 64 -16.39 20.74 -1.08
CA GLU A 64 -15.69 21.77 -0.31
C GLU A 64 -14.61 21.14 0.60
N GLN A 65 -14.95 20.04 1.28
CA GLN A 65 -14.09 19.36 2.23
C GLN A 65 -13.13 18.35 1.58
N THR A 66 -13.45 17.88 0.36
CA THR A 66 -12.68 16.82 -0.34
C THR A 66 -11.89 17.32 -1.56
N SER A 67 -12.09 18.57 -1.98
CA SER A 67 -11.39 19.21 -3.12
C SER A 67 -9.87 19.09 -3.05
N TRP A 68 -9.28 19.30 -1.87
CA TRP A 68 -7.83 19.17 -1.64
C TRP A 68 -7.32 17.78 -2.03
N PHE A 69 -8.08 16.73 -1.73
CA PHE A 69 -7.67 15.37 -2.05
C PHE A 69 -7.69 15.12 -3.58
N PHE A 70 -8.62 15.72 -4.31
CA PHE A 70 -8.60 15.68 -5.77
C PHE A 70 -7.44 16.49 -6.35
N LEU A 71 -7.15 17.65 -5.78
CA LEU A 71 -6.00 18.46 -6.15
C LEU A 71 -4.69 17.69 -5.93
N LEU A 72 -4.55 17.00 -4.78
CA LEU A 72 -3.44 16.11 -4.47
C LEU A 72 -3.21 15.07 -5.56
N LEU A 73 -4.27 14.37 -5.99
CA LEU A 73 -4.19 13.35 -7.03
C LEU A 73 -3.72 13.93 -8.37
N VAL A 74 -4.20 15.11 -8.75
CA VAL A 74 -3.77 15.82 -9.96
C VAL A 74 -2.30 16.24 -9.84
N LEU A 75 -1.92 16.90 -8.75
CA LEU A 75 -0.54 17.35 -8.52
C LEU A 75 0.45 16.18 -8.52
N LEU A 76 0.11 15.07 -7.86
CA LEU A 76 0.93 13.87 -7.82
C LEU A 76 1.07 13.21 -9.20
N SER A 77 0.00 13.23 -10.01
CA SER A 77 0.02 12.74 -11.39
C SER A 77 0.95 13.58 -12.27
N VAL A 78 0.89 14.91 -12.14
CA VAL A 78 1.77 15.83 -12.87
C VAL A 78 3.22 15.67 -12.40
N LEU A 79 3.46 15.53 -11.09
CA LEU A 79 4.80 15.29 -10.54
C LEU A 79 5.38 13.96 -11.05
N THR A 80 4.56 12.91 -11.13
CA THR A 80 4.96 11.60 -11.67
C THR A 80 5.36 11.72 -13.14
N ALA A 81 4.56 12.44 -13.95
CA ALA A 81 4.86 12.69 -15.35
C ALA A 81 6.14 13.51 -15.54
N ASN A 82 6.31 14.59 -14.76
CA ASN A 82 7.54 15.41 -14.75
C ASN A 82 8.76 14.56 -14.37
N THR A 83 8.68 13.78 -13.29
CA THR A 83 9.76 12.90 -12.83
C THR A 83 10.11 11.87 -13.89
N PHE A 84 9.12 11.28 -14.57
CA PHE A 84 9.33 10.32 -15.65
C PHE A 84 10.08 10.96 -16.83
N VAL A 85 9.64 12.13 -17.28
CA VAL A 85 10.25 12.85 -18.42
C VAL A 85 11.68 13.29 -18.08
N CYS A 86 11.88 13.94 -16.93
CA CYS A 86 13.18 14.38 -16.45
C CYS A 86 14.17 13.20 -16.34
N THR A 87 13.72 12.11 -15.71
CA THR A 87 14.55 10.90 -15.52
C THR A 87 14.88 10.25 -16.85
N THR A 88 13.93 10.15 -17.78
CA THR A 88 14.15 9.55 -19.10
C THR A 88 15.11 10.37 -19.95
N ASN A 89 15.01 11.70 -19.93
CA ASN A 89 15.95 12.57 -20.63
C ASN A 89 17.37 12.40 -20.09
N ARG A 90 17.52 12.36 -18.77
CA ARG A 90 18.83 12.19 -18.13
C ARG A 90 19.42 10.80 -18.35
N MET A 91 18.58 9.76 -18.30
CA MET A 91 18.97 8.39 -18.63
C MET A 91 19.49 8.30 -20.07
N ARG A 92 18.81 8.90 -21.05
CA ARG A 92 19.28 8.94 -22.45
C ARG A 92 20.64 9.63 -22.59
N GLN A 93 20.86 10.75 -21.90
CA GLN A 93 22.15 11.44 -21.91
C GLN A 93 23.27 10.56 -21.33
N LEU A 94 23.00 9.87 -20.21
CA LEU A 94 23.98 8.99 -19.57
C LEU A 94 24.29 7.75 -20.42
N LEU A 95 23.28 7.16 -21.06
CA LEU A 95 23.46 6.01 -21.96
C LEU A 95 24.19 6.39 -23.25
N ALA A 96 23.99 7.61 -23.76
CA ALA A 96 24.70 8.11 -24.94
C ALA A 96 26.21 8.30 -24.68
N VAL A 97 26.58 8.67 -23.45
CA VAL A 97 27.97 8.73 -23.00
C VAL A 97 28.41 7.32 -22.59
N ARG A 98 28.72 6.46 -23.57
CA ARG A 98 29.23 5.08 -23.35
C ARG A 98 30.41 5.08 -22.38
N ARG A 99 30.17 4.79 -21.11
CA ARG A 99 31.20 4.40 -20.13
C ARG A 99 30.93 2.97 -19.72
N SER A 100 31.67 2.03 -20.31
CA SER A 100 31.62 0.62 -19.94
C SER A 100 32.29 0.41 -18.59
N GLY A 101 31.54 -0.04 -17.59
CA GLY A 101 32.08 -0.51 -16.32
C GLY A 101 31.18 -0.28 -15.12
N TRP A 102 31.55 -0.89 -13.99
CA TRP A 102 30.90 -0.75 -12.67
C TRP A 102 30.66 0.71 -12.24
N PRO A 103 31.59 1.67 -12.45
CA PRO A 103 31.39 3.08 -12.10
C PRO A 103 30.31 3.79 -12.92
N GLY A 104 29.96 3.26 -14.10
CA GLY A 104 28.86 3.77 -14.92
C GLY A 104 27.48 3.38 -14.36
N LEU A 105 27.38 2.15 -13.82
CA LEU A 105 26.14 1.63 -13.23
C LEU A 105 25.77 2.38 -11.94
N LEU A 106 26.77 2.73 -11.12
CA LEU A 106 26.56 3.48 -9.88
C LEU A 106 25.92 4.86 -10.12
N LYS A 107 26.28 5.52 -11.23
CA LYS A 107 25.67 6.80 -11.64
C LYS A 107 24.21 6.70 -12.09
N LEU A 108 23.72 5.48 -12.33
CA LEU A 108 22.31 5.22 -12.64
C LEU A 108 21.46 5.07 -11.38
N ALA A 109 22.07 4.93 -10.19
CA ALA A 109 21.35 4.68 -8.95
C ALA A 109 20.23 5.69 -8.67
N PRO A 110 20.44 7.02 -8.78
CA PRO A 110 19.36 7.99 -8.56
C PRO A 110 18.21 7.86 -9.58
N HIS A 111 18.51 7.46 -10.82
CA HIS A 111 17.50 7.26 -11.86
C HIS A 111 16.68 5.99 -11.64
N ILE A 112 17.33 4.92 -11.18
CA ILE A 112 16.65 3.68 -10.77
C ILE A 112 15.67 4.00 -9.62
N MET A 113 16.11 4.80 -8.64
CA MET A 113 15.24 5.23 -7.53
C MET A 113 14.03 6.05 -7.99
N HIS A 114 14.20 6.94 -8.98
CA HIS A 114 13.07 7.70 -9.53
C HIS A 114 12.06 6.81 -10.26
N TYR A 115 12.52 5.86 -11.08
CA TYR A 115 11.61 4.89 -11.71
C TYR A 115 10.92 4.00 -10.67
N ALA A 116 11.64 3.59 -9.63
CA ALA A 116 11.08 2.84 -8.53
C ALA A 116 9.96 3.62 -7.81
N LEU A 117 10.17 4.92 -7.54
CA LEU A 117 9.13 5.79 -6.99
C LEU A 117 7.88 5.85 -7.89
N ILE A 118 8.05 5.97 -9.21
CA ILE A 118 6.94 5.97 -10.17
C ILE A 118 6.18 4.65 -10.12
N ILE A 119 6.89 3.51 -10.06
CA ILE A 119 6.28 2.17 -9.95
C ILE A 119 5.51 2.02 -8.63
N ILE A 120 6.07 2.51 -7.52
CA ILE A 120 5.41 2.51 -6.21
C ILE A 120 4.10 3.30 -6.27
N LEU A 121 4.14 4.53 -6.77
CA LEU A 121 2.95 5.39 -6.90
C LEU A 121 1.90 4.77 -7.82
N ALA A 122 2.31 4.21 -8.95
CA ALA A 122 1.41 3.50 -9.87
C ALA A 122 0.81 2.24 -9.20
N GLY A 123 1.59 1.52 -8.39
CA GLY A 123 1.13 0.39 -7.60
C GLY A 123 0.07 0.79 -6.58
N TYR A 124 0.30 1.86 -5.81
CA TYR A 124 -0.70 2.39 -4.90
C TYR A 124 -1.96 2.85 -5.63
N LEU A 125 -1.84 3.57 -6.75
CA LEU A 125 -2.99 3.98 -7.54
C LEU A 125 -3.78 2.77 -8.05
N CYS A 126 -3.10 1.75 -8.58
CA CYS A 126 -3.71 0.49 -9.00
C CYS A 126 -4.43 -0.20 -7.84
N SER A 127 -3.80 -0.27 -6.66
CA SER A 127 -4.43 -0.77 -5.44
C SER A 127 -5.71 0.01 -5.12
N TYR A 128 -5.68 1.34 -5.10
CA TYR A 128 -6.85 2.14 -4.74
C TYR A 128 -8.00 2.06 -5.76
N LEU A 129 -7.70 1.90 -7.05
CA LEU A 129 -8.70 1.86 -8.11
C LEU A 129 -9.32 0.48 -8.31
N PHE A 130 -8.54 -0.60 -8.14
CA PHE A 130 -8.93 -1.96 -8.51
C PHE A 130 -8.96 -2.93 -7.34
N THR A 131 -8.79 -2.46 -6.10
CA THR A 131 -9.01 -3.33 -4.93
C THR A 131 -10.48 -3.62 -4.76
N ASP A 132 -10.78 -4.91 -4.64
CA ASP A 132 -12.06 -5.40 -4.12
C ASP A 132 -11.91 -5.69 -2.62
N VAL A 133 -12.69 -4.98 -1.80
CA VAL A 133 -12.81 -5.21 -0.36
C VAL A 133 -14.17 -5.80 -0.06
N LEU A 134 -14.20 -6.96 0.59
CA LEU A 134 -15.43 -7.50 1.18
C LEU A 134 -15.52 -7.01 2.62
N THR A 135 -16.37 -6.02 2.84
CA THR A 135 -16.65 -5.48 4.18
C THR A 135 -17.61 -6.40 4.93
N GLY A 136 -17.35 -6.60 6.24
CA GLY A 136 -18.32 -7.23 7.14
C GLY A 136 -18.41 -8.76 7.09
N SER A 137 -17.33 -9.46 6.73
CA SER A 137 -17.31 -10.93 6.75
C SER A 137 -17.07 -11.47 8.17
N THR A 138 -18.13 -11.53 8.97
CA THR A 138 -18.09 -12.18 10.29
C THR A 138 -18.30 -13.69 10.13
N LEU A 139 -17.31 -14.46 10.57
CA LEU A 139 -17.40 -15.91 10.67
C LEU A 139 -17.67 -16.35 12.12
N VAL A 140 -18.60 -17.27 12.25
CA VAL A 140 -18.90 -18.05 13.46
C VAL A 140 -18.51 -19.50 13.19
N PRO A 141 -18.05 -20.30 14.19
CA PRO A 141 -17.68 -21.69 13.94
C PRO A 141 -18.77 -22.47 13.21
N GLY A 142 -18.38 -23.19 12.15
CA GLY A 142 -19.30 -23.93 11.27
C GLY A 142 -20.04 -23.09 10.21
N THR A 143 -19.78 -21.78 10.12
CA THR A 143 -20.26 -20.95 9.00
C THR A 143 -19.19 -20.81 7.93
N HIS A 144 -19.63 -20.69 6.67
CA HIS A 144 -18.77 -20.54 5.51
C HIS A 144 -18.94 -19.15 4.88
N LEU A 145 -17.84 -18.61 4.38
CA LEU A 145 -17.77 -17.41 3.56
C LEU A 145 -17.39 -17.81 2.14
N SER A 146 -18.26 -17.50 1.18
CA SER A 146 -17.97 -17.71 -0.24
C SER A 146 -17.22 -16.52 -0.82
N LEU A 147 -16.09 -16.78 -1.48
CA LEU A 147 -15.30 -15.75 -2.12
C LEU A 147 -15.87 -15.39 -3.50
N PRO A 148 -16.24 -14.12 -3.77
CA PRO A 148 -16.92 -13.74 -4.99
C PRO A 148 -16.04 -13.99 -6.22
N GLY A 149 -16.67 -14.41 -7.32
CA GLY A 149 -15.95 -14.72 -8.57
C GLY A 149 -15.08 -15.98 -8.51
N THR A 150 -15.16 -16.78 -7.44
CA THR A 150 -14.46 -18.06 -7.30
C THR A 150 -15.40 -19.13 -6.74
N ARG A 151 -15.01 -20.40 -6.80
CA ARG A 151 -15.67 -21.50 -6.05
C ARG A 151 -15.12 -21.65 -4.63
N GLY A 152 -14.22 -20.75 -4.22
CA GLY A 152 -13.52 -20.82 -2.95
C GLY A 152 -14.45 -20.54 -1.77
N GLN A 153 -14.46 -21.44 -0.79
CA GLN A 153 -15.14 -21.27 0.48
C GLN A 153 -14.12 -21.22 1.62
N VAL A 154 -14.43 -20.39 2.62
CA VAL A 154 -13.63 -20.23 3.83
C VAL A 154 -14.51 -20.51 5.03
N GLU A 155 -14.19 -21.56 5.78
CA GLU A 155 -14.93 -21.96 6.97
C GLU A 155 -14.08 -21.73 8.22
N LEU A 156 -14.71 -21.26 9.29
CA LEU A 156 -14.08 -21.18 10.60
C LEU A 156 -14.21 -22.53 11.31
N ILE A 157 -13.08 -23.24 11.45
CA ILE A 157 -13.00 -24.52 12.18
C ILE A 157 -13.00 -24.25 13.68
N ALA A 158 -12.03 -23.45 14.13
CA ALA A 158 -11.80 -23.22 15.54
C ALA A 158 -11.14 -21.85 15.78
N PHE A 159 -11.40 -21.32 16.96
CA PHE A 159 -10.69 -20.17 17.51
C PHE A 159 -9.93 -20.62 18.75
N GLU A 160 -8.61 -20.58 18.69
CA GLU A 160 -7.70 -21.08 19.72
C GLU A 160 -6.84 -19.90 20.23
N PRO A 161 -7.44 -18.94 20.97
CA PRO A 161 -6.69 -17.79 21.48
C PRO A 161 -5.66 -18.21 22.55
N GLU A 162 -4.53 -17.51 22.55
CA GLU A 162 -3.49 -17.62 23.56
C GLU A 162 -3.62 -16.45 24.55
N TYR A 163 -3.85 -16.79 25.82
CA TYR A 163 -4.09 -15.82 26.90
C TYR A 163 -2.80 -15.50 27.67
N TYR A 164 -2.71 -14.29 28.21
CA TYR A 164 -1.60 -13.91 29.06
C TYR A 164 -1.73 -14.48 30.46
N GLN A 165 -0.73 -15.28 30.85
CA GLN A 165 -0.62 -15.97 32.13
C GLN A 165 0.51 -15.40 33.00
N GLY A 166 1.02 -14.21 32.67
CA GLY A 166 2.16 -13.61 33.37
C GLY A 166 1.74 -12.70 34.52
N LYS A 167 2.57 -12.61 35.57
CA LYS A 167 2.35 -11.67 36.70
C LYS A 167 2.97 -10.28 36.48
N ARG A 168 3.67 -10.09 35.35
CA ARG A 168 4.47 -8.88 35.08
C ARG A 168 3.62 -7.69 34.64
N LEU A 169 2.50 -7.96 34.00
CA LEU A 169 1.54 -6.96 33.50
C LEU A 169 0.15 -7.37 33.96
N ALA A 170 -0.19 -7.08 35.22
CA ALA A 170 -1.46 -7.47 35.83
C ALA A 170 -2.70 -6.97 35.07
N PHE A 171 -2.58 -5.87 34.32
CA PHE A 171 -3.67 -5.34 33.48
C PHE A 171 -3.98 -6.17 32.22
N LEU A 172 -3.11 -7.13 31.86
CA LEU A 172 -3.30 -8.05 30.74
C LEU A 172 -3.66 -9.46 31.19
N GLU A 173 -3.79 -9.70 32.49
CA GLU A 173 -4.15 -11.01 33.01
C GLU A 173 -5.45 -11.50 32.35
N ASP A 174 -5.43 -12.72 31.83
CA ASP A 174 -6.53 -13.34 31.09
C ASP A 174 -6.97 -12.64 29.79
N GLU A 175 -6.22 -11.65 29.29
CA GLU A 175 -6.42 -11.06 27.96
C GLU A 175 -5.75 -11.90 26.87
N VAL A 176 -6.33 -11.89 25.67
CA VAL A 176 -5.78 -12.57 24.50
C VAL A 176 -4.55 -11.83 23.97
N ILE A 177 -3.39 -12.48 23.98
CA ILE A 177 -2.16 -11.96 23.35
C ILE A 177 -2.12 -12.33 21.87
N THR A 178 -2.48 -13.58 21.56
CA THR A 178 -2.41 -14.10 20.20
C THR A 178 -3.73 -14.74 19.82
N ALA A 179 -4.44 -14.11 18.90
CA ALA A 179 -5.62 -14.71 18.27
C ALA A 179 -5.18 -15.69 17.18
N ARG A 180 -5.33 -17.00 17.42
CA ARG A 180 -5.11 -18.04 16.41
C ARG A 180 -6.45 -18.55 15.91
N VAL A 181 -6.71 -18.35 14.63
CA VAL A 181 -7.94 -18.73 13.96
C VAL A 181 -7.61 -19.85 12.98
N ARG A 182 -8.19 -21.03 13.15
CA ARG A 182 -8.05 -22.15 12.20
C ARG A 182 -9.15 -22.06 11.16
N LEU A 183 -8.74 -21.89 9.91
CA LEU A 183 -9.63 -21.79 8.75
C LEU A 183 -9.48 -23.03 7.88
N LEU A 184 -10.60 -23.53 7.37
CA LEU A 184 -10.63 -24.49 6.27
C LEU A 184 -10.84 -23.71 4.97
N LEU A 185 -9.89 -23.84 4.06
CA LEU A 185 -9.94 -23.26 2.73
C LEU A 185 -10.31 -24.37 1.76
N ASP A 186 -11.45 -24.25 1.10
CA ASP A 186 -11.92 -25.21 0.10
C ASP A 186 -11.99 -24.52 -1.26
N ASP A 187 -11.24 -25.01 -2.25
CA ASP A 187 -11.30 -24.48 -3.62
C ASP A 187 -12.24 -25.28 -4.55
N GLY A 188 -12.97 -26.24 -3.98
CA GLY A 188 -13.83 -27.20 -4.68
C GLY A 188 -13.11 -28.46 -5.14
N MET A 189 -11.77 -28.49 -5.11
CA MET A 189 -10.93 -29.64 -5.49
C MET A 189 -10.10 -30.14 -4.31
N THR A 190 -9.63 -29.23 -3.46
CA THR A 190 -8.75 -29.49 -2.33
C THR A 190 -9.19 -28.67 -1.12
N LYS A 191 -9.12 -29.31 0.04
CA LYS A 191 -9.32 -28.69 1.34
C LYS A 191 -7.98 -28.50 2.02
N ARG A 192 -7.70 -27.29 2.46
CA ARG A 192 -6.45 -26.93 3.14
C ARG A 192 -6.76 -26.19 4.43
N GLU A 193 -6.16 -26.65 5.52
CA GLU A 193 -6.17 -25.91 6.76
C GLU A 193 -5.12 -24.79 6.74
N ALA A 194 -5.51 -23.62 7.24
CA ALA A 194 -4.64 -22.47 7.42
C ALA A 194 -4.86 -21.83 8.79
N ILE A 195 -3.78 -21.31 9.36
CA ILE A 195 -3.83 -20.57 10.62
C ILE A 195 -3.72 -19.08 10.28
N LEU A 196 -4.76 -18.32 10.61
CA LEU A 196 -4.82 -16.87 10.53
C LEU A 196 -4.53 -16.28 11.91
N SER A 197 -3.68 -15.26 11.96
CA SER A 197 -3.44 -14.45 13.16
C SER A 197 -3.28 -12.97 12.81
N CYS A 198 -3.22 -12.09 13.81
CA CYS A 198 -3.03 -10.65 13.60
C CYS A 198 -1.78 -10.31 12.77
N THR A 199 -0.72 -11.12 12.88
CA THR A 199 0.56 -10.90 12.19
C THR A 199 0.77 -11.81 10.99
N ARG A 200 -0.11 -12.80 10.79
CA ARG A 200 0.01 -13.80 9.73
C ARG A 200 -1.27 -13.85 8.89
N PRO A 201 -1.40 -12.98 7.88
CA PRO A 201 -2.52 -13.06 6.95
C PRO A 201 -2.42 -14.33 6.09
N VAL A 202 -3.58 -14.82 5.65
CA VAL A 202 -3.67 -16.01 4.80
C VAL A 202 -4.01 -15.56 3.38
N ARG A 203 -3.35 -16.15 2.38
CA ARG A 203 -3.65 -15.91 0.96
C ARG A 203 -4.34 -17.13 0.37
N PHE A 204 -5.45 -16.90 -0.34
CA PHE A 204 -6.24 -17.96 -0.96
C PHE A 204 -6.95 -17.44 -2.21
N GLN A 205 -6.80 -18.12 -3.35
CA GLN A 205 -7.46 -17.77 -4.62
C GLN A 205 -7.30 -16.29 -5.04
N GLY A 206 -6.13 -15.70 -4.77
CA GLY A 206 -5.84 -14.28 -5.05
C GLY A 206 -6.38 -13.28 -4.02
N TYR A 207 -7.16 -13.75 -3.05
CA TYR A 207 -7.59 -12.96 -1.89
C TYR A 207 -6.58 -13.05 -0.75
N SER A 208 -6.49 -11.97 0.01
CA SER A 208 -5.79 -11.91 1.29
C SER A 208 -6.83 -11.76 2.41
N LEU A 209 -6.77 -12.67 3.37
CA LEU A 209 -7.62 -12.70 4.54
C LEU A 209 -6.84 -12.15 5.72
N HIS A 210 -7.38 -11.12 6.35
CA HIS A 210 -6.81 -10.45 7.51
C HIS A 210 -7.78 -10.49 8.66
N LEU A 211 -7.25 -10.64 9.88
CA LEU A 211 -8.05 -10.60 11.09
C LEU A 211 -8.35 -9.14 11.45
N ARG A 212 -9.62 -8.72 11.39
CA ARG A 212 -10.04 -7.36 11.76
C ARG A 212 -10.34 -7.26 13.25
N ASN A 213 -11.12 -8.21 13.75
CA ASN A 213 -11.57 -8.25 15.14
C ASN A 213 -11.96 -9.68 15.51
N PHE A 214 -12.02 -9.98 16.81
CA PHE A 214 -12.40 -11.28 17.31
C PHE A 214 -13.03 -11.17 18.69
N PHE A 215 -13.83 -12.17 19.02
CA PHE A 215 -14.39 -12.36 20.35
C PHE A 215 -14.38 -13.85 20.71
N PRO A 216 -14.15 -14.21 21.99
CA PRO A 216 -13.93 -13.33 23.14
C PRO A 216 -12.51 -12.70 23.20
N LYS A 217 -12.37 -11.56 23.89
CA LYS A 217 -11.07 -10.87 24.10
C LYS A 217 -10.39 -11.19 25.43
N SER A 218 -11.17 -11.67 26.40
CA SER A 218 -10.72 -12.05 27.73
C SER A 218 -11.47 -13.29 28.20
N GLN A 219 -10.84 -14.07 29.08
CA GLN A 219 -11.44 -15.25 29.69
C GLN A 219 -12.46 -14.90 30.80
N GLY A 220 -12.27 -13.77 31.49
CA GLY A 220 -13.09 -13.34 32.64
C GLY A 220 -14.33 -12.50 32.31
N GLY A 221 -14.53 -12.13 31.04
CA GLY A 221 -15.62 -11.28 30.59
C GLY A 221 -16.95 -12.01 30.33
N MET A 222 -17.97 -11.25 29.93
CA MET A 222 -19.27 -11.80 29.51
C MET A 222 -19.07 -12.84 28.39
N LYS A 223 -19.59 -14.07 28.56
CA LYS A 223 -19.47 -15.17 27.60
C LYS A 223 -20.17 -14.84 26.27
N MET A 224 -19.46 -14.11 25.42
CA MET A 224 -19.86 -13.85 24.04
C MET A 224 -19.65 -15.11 23.19
N LYS A 225 -20.52 -15.34 22.20
CA LYS A 225 -20.28 -16.39 21.21
C LYS A 225 -18.99 -16.10 20.44
N THR A 226 -18.21 -17.13 20.17
CA THR A 226 -17.01 -17.05 19.36
C THR A 226 -17.35 -16.50 17.98
N ARG A 227 -16.73 -15.37 17.62
CA ARG A 227 -16.85 -14.78 16.29
C ARG A 227 -15.54 -14.16 15.87
N VAL A 228 -15.28 -14.21 14.57
CA VAL A 228 -14.07 -13.67 13.94
C VAL A 228 -14.51 -12.78 12.80
N ASP A 229 -14.16 -11.51 12.87
CA ASP A 229 -14.40 -10.56 11.79
C ASP A 229 -13.19 -10.56 10.87
N LEU A 230 -13.42 -10.92 9.61
CA LEU A 230 -12.40 -10.96 8.58
C LEU A 230 -12.49 -9.74 7.68
N PHE A 231 -11.32 -9.26 7.29
CA PHE A 231 -11.14 -8.32 6.20
C PHE A 231 -10.57 -9.10 5.01
N VAL A 232 -11.41 -9.31 4.00
CA VAL A 232 -11.04 -10.07 2.80
C VAL A 232 -10.83 -9.08 1.66
N ARG A 233 -9.60 -9.06 1.14
CA ARG A 233 -9.16 -8.07 0.16
C ARG A 233 -8.44 -8.74 -1.01
N LYS A 234 -8.84 -8.40 -2.23
CA LYS A 234 -8.10 -8.72 -3.46
C LYS A 234 -7.47 -7.45 -3.97
N ASP A 235 -6.14 -7.39 -3.95
CA ASP A 235 -5.39 -6.19 -4.31
C ASP A 235 -4.36 -6.51 -5.41
N PRO A 236 -4.63 -6.14 -6.67
CA PRO A 236 -3.71 -6.37 -7.78
C PRO A 236 -2.49 -5.45 -7.74
N GLY A 237 -2.56 -4.30 -7.05
CA GLY A 237 -1.46 -3.34 -6.98
C GLY A 237 -0.34 -3.75 -6.01
N VAL A 238 -0.58 -4.74 -5.13
CA VAL A 238 0.41 -5.24 -4.15
C VAL A 238 1.70 -5.69 -4.79
N GLY A 239 1.60 -6.49 -5.86
CA GLY A 239 2.78 -6.95 -6.59
C GLY A 239 3.58 -5.79 -7.17
N LEU A 240 2.89 -4.78 -7.72
CA LEU A 240 3.50 -3.66 -8.40
C LEU A 240 4.25 -2.74 -7.43
N TYR A 241 3.61 -2.32 -6.32
CA TYR A 241 4.30 -1.46 -5.36
C TYR A 241 5.43 -2.20 -4.63
N LEU A 242 5.30 -3.51 -4.37
CA LEU A 242 6.39 -4.32 -3.79
C LEU A 242 7.59 -4.41 -4.73
N ALA A 243 7.36 -4.63 -6.02
CA ALA A 243 8.44 -4.62 -7.02
C ALA A 243 9.15 -3.26 -7.06
N GLY A 244 8.37 -2.17 -6.99
CA GLY A 244 8.90 -0.81 -6.85
C GLY A 244 9.75 -0.64 -5.59
N MET A 245 9.29 -1.11 -4.43
CA MET A 245 10.07 -1.05 -3.18
C MET A 245 11.38 -1.81 -3.27
N VAL A 246 11.39 -3.03 -3.83
CA VAL A 246 12.63 -3.81 -4.05
C VAL A 246 13.61 -3.05 -4.95
N LEU A 247 13.11 -2.48 -6.05
CA LEU A 247 13.94 -1.70 -6.97
C LEU A 247 14.50 -0.43 -6.31
N PHE A 248 13.70 0.23 -5.47
CA PHE A 248 14.12 1.40 -4.71
C PHE A 248 15.22 1.05 -3.71
N SER A 249 15.06 -0.05 -2.96
CA SER A 249 16.08 -0.56 -2.04
C SER A 249 17.38 -0.92 -2.76
N LEU A 250 17.30 -1.55 -3.94
CA LEU A 250 18.48 -1.81 -4.77
C LEU A 250 19.16 -0.51 -5.19
N GLY A 251 18.39 0.49 -5.63
CA GLY A 251 18.91 1.81 -5.97
C GLY A 251 19.62 2.50 -4.81
N LEU A 252 19.06 2.42 -3.59
CA LEU A 252 19.70 2.93 -2.37
C LEU A 252 21.02 2.24 -2.06
N VAL A 253 21.08 0.91 -2.18
CA VAL A 253 22.31 0.14 -1.96
C VAL A 253 23.39 0.57 -2.96
N LEU A 254 23.03 0.68 -4.25
CA LEU A 254 23.96 1.15 -5.28
C LEU A 254 24.44 2.58 -5.00
N TYR A 255 23.53 3.47 -4.62
CA TYR A 255 23.89 4.85 -4.25
C TYR A 255 24.84 4.91 -3.05
N PHE A 256 24.60 4.08 -2.04
CA PHE A 256 25.48 3.96 -0.88
C PHE A 256 26.89 3.48 -1.25
N PHE A 257 26.99 2.47 -2.14
CA PHE A 257 28.29 2.02 -2.65
C PHE A 257 29.02 3.10 -3.46
N ASP A 258 28.32 3.86 -4.30
CA ASP A 258 28.92 4.99 -5.03
C ASP A 258 29.52 6.01 -4.07
N TRP A 259 28.77 6.36 -3.03
CA TRP A 259 29.22 7.30 -2.01
C TRP A 259 30.44 6.78 -1.24
N MET A 260 30.46 5.50 -0.85
CA MET A 260 31.63 4.91 -0.17
C MET A 260 32.87 4.91 -1.07
N MET A 261 32.74 4.48 -2.33
CA MET A 261 33.85 4.42 -3.28
C MET A 261 34.43 5.81 -3.58
N ILE A 262 33.57 6.83 -3.74
CA ILE A 262 34.01 8.22 -3.94
C ILE A 262 34.75 8.75 -2.70
N ARG A 263 34.32 8.34 -1.50
CA ARG A 263 34.95 8.75 -0.25
C ARG A 263 36.35 8.14 -0.11
N GLU A 264 36.50 6.85 -0.40
CA GLU A 264 37.80 6.16 -0.37
C GLU A 264 38.80 6.78 -1.36
N ALA A 265 38.35 7.12 -2.58
CA ALA A 265 39.18 7.77 -3.59
C ALA A 265 39.63 9.21 -3.25
N ARG A 266 39.03 9.86 -2.25
CA ARG A 266 39.46 11.19 -1.75
C ARG A 266 40.43 11.10 -0.57
N THR A 267 40.53 9.93 0.06
CA THR A 267 41.39 9.70 1.23
C THR A 267 42.73 9.04 0.88
N SER A 268 42.88 8.55 -0.36
CA SER A 268 44.13 8.07 -0.96
C SER A 268 44.81 9.17 -1.77
#